data_AF-A0A433PP47-F1
#
_entry.id   AF-A0A433PP47-F1
#
_cell.length_a   1.000
_cell.length_b   1.000
_cell.length_c   1.000
_cell.angle_alpha   90.00
_cell.angle_beta   90.00
_cell.angle_gamma   90.00
#
_symmetry.space_group_name_H-M   'P 1'
#
loop_
_entity.id
_entity.type
_entity.pdbx_description
1 polymer ?
#
loop_
_entity_poly.entity_id
_entity_poly.type
_entity_poly.pdbx_seq_one_letter_code
_entity_poly.pdbx_strand_id
1 'polypeptide(L)'
;MIEALDGNDNGISQYPSELTPAYKESTNLPARVGSLNPWWNQNFSDAEVDARFHEATLLTGSELTSRIRFLGLSWLPARAIVSAAFDTSDLASRILVLEQACPWKEHLMDVERERGIPEEGNILYMLYPDETGGSWRVQCVGKNSGGFENRKSLPESWRGHRDDTLSEISKIPGCVFVHASG
;
A
#
# COMPACT_ATOMS: atom_id res chain seq x y z
N MET A 1 -1.64 10.61 5.76
CA MET A 1 -2.36 10.32 7.03
C MET A 1 -2.92 11.59 7.62
N ILE A 2 -2.10 12.64 7.84
CA ILE A 2 -2.59 13.90 8.39
C ILE A 2 -3.63 14.59 7.50
N GLU A 3 -3.41 14.62 6.18
CA GLU A 3 -4.37 15.21 5.22
C GLU A 3 -5.76 14.60 5.30
N ALA A 4 -5.87 13.28 5.49
CA ALA A 4 -7.16 12.60 5.57
C ALA A 4 -7.88 12.84 6.91
N LEU A 5 -7.12 13.11 7.99
CA LEU A 5 -7.68 13.48 9.29
C LEU A 5 -8.17 14.93 9.25
N ASP A 6 -7.34 15.85 8.76
CA ASP A 6 -7.69 17.26 8.61
C ASP A 6 -8.86 17.45 7.63
N GLY A 7 -8.84 16.70 6.51
CA GLY A 7 -9.94 16.67 5.54
C GLY A 7 -11.28 16.18 6.10
N ASN A 8 -11.30 15.49 7.24
CA ASN A 8 -12.54 15.08 7.88
C ASN A 8 -13.17 16.18 8.75
N ASP A 9 -12.39 17.22 9.11
CA ASP A 9 -12.78 18.26 10.08
C ASP A 9 -12.58 19.70 9.56
N ASN A 10 -12.26 19.87 8.27
CA ASN A 10 -12.01 21.19 7.68
C ASN A 10 -13.22 21.80 6.95
N GLY A 11 -14.37 21.12 6.95
CA GLY A 11 -15.60 21.56 6.28
C GLY A 11 -15.55 21.50 4.75
N ILE A 12 -14.54 20.87 4.15
CA ILE A 12 -14.40 20.70 2.70
C ILE A 12 -14.78 19.26 2.33
N SER A 13 -15.68 19.10 1.37
CA SER A 13 -16.02 17.78 0.84
C SER A 13 -14.82 17.12 0.17
N GLN A 14 -14.61 15.83 0.44
CA GLN A 14 -13.54 15.04 -0.16
C GLN A 14 -13.60 15.00 -1.70
N TYR A 15 -14.79 15.15 -2.27
CA TYR A 15 -15.04 15.22 -3.71
C TYR A 15 -16.00 16.38 -4.02
N PRO A 16 -15.97 16.92 -5.25
CA PRO A 16 -17.00 17.84 -5.73
C PRO A 16 -18.41 17.29 -5.50
N SER A 17 -19.35 18.13 -5.08
CA SER A 17 -20.72 17.74 -4.73
C SER A 17 -21.52 17.13 -5.87
N GLU A 18 -21.09 17.35 -7.11
CA GLU A 18 -21.69 16.79 -8.32
C GLU A 18 -21.36 15.30 -8.51
N LEU A 19 -20.31 14.80 -7.84
CA LEU A 19 -19.87 13.41 -7.94
C LEU A 19 -20.43 12.58 -6.80
N THR A 20 -21.04 11.44 -7.16
CA THR A 20 -21.43 10.43 -6.18
C THR A 20 -20.27 9.44 -6.00
N PRO A 21 -19.73 9.28 -4.77
CA PRO A 21 -18.65 8.32 -4.55
C PRO A 21 -19.16 6.89 -4.75
N ALA A 22 -18.32 6.04 -5.37
CA ALA A 22 -18.68 4.64 -5.66
C ALA A 22 -18.94 3.80 -4.40
N TYR A 23 -18.34 4.20 -3.28
CA TYR A 23 -18.56 3.61 -1.97
C TYR A 23 -18.38 4.68 -0.88
N LYS A 24 -18.93 4.44 0.31
CA LYS A 24 -18.73 5.28 1.49
C LYS A 24 -17.85 4.56 2.50
N GLU A 25 -16.70 5.14 2.81
CA GLU A 25 -15.83 4.65 3.87
C GLU A 25 -16.39 5.06 5.25
N SER A 26 -16.53 4.09 6.15
CA SER A 26 -17.12 4.30 7.49
C SER A 26 -16.33 3.61 8.61
N THR A 27 -15.13 3.12 8.29
CA THR A 27 -14.22 2.42 9.21
C THR A 27 -12.93 3.22 9.47
N ASN A 28 -12.86 4.47 8.99
CA ASN A 28 -11.72 5.35 9.24
C ASN A 28 -11.60 5.74 10.73
N LEU A 29 -10.46 6.34 11.10
CA LEU A 29 -10.16 6.69 12.50
C LEU A 29 -11.22 7.61 13.12
N PRO A 30 -11.68 8.70 12.49
CA PRO A 30 -12.78 9.51 13.02
C PRO A 30 -14.07 8.72 13.27
N ALA A 31 -14.46 7.82 12.35
CA ALA A 31 -15.64 6.98 12.52
C ALA A 31 -15.50 6.01 13.70
N ARG A 32 -14.31 5.40 13.87
CA ARG A 32 -14.01 4.50 15.00
C ARG A 32 -13.99 5.25 16.33
N VAL A 33 -13.40 6.44 16.38
CA VAL A 33 -13.48 7.32 17.55
C VAL A 33 -14.93 7.70 17.85
N GLY A 34 -15.69 8.09 16.84
CA GLY A 34 -17.11 8.43 16.97
C GLY A 34 -17.97 7.27 17.47
N SER A 35 -17.61 6.03 17.12
CA SER A 35 -18.32 4.82 17.58
C SER A 35 -18.20 4.54 19.08
N LEU A 36 -17.25 5.18 19.76
CA LEU A 36 -17.08 5.08 21.22
C LEU A 36 -18.03 6.01 21.98
N ASN A 37 -18.65 6.99 21.31
CA ASN A 37 -19.65 7.85 21.94
C ASN A 37 -20.87 7.04 22.43
N PRO A 38 -21.49 7.46 23.54
CA PRO A 38 -22.79 6.91 23.93
C PRO A 38 -23.81 7.04 22.81
N TRP A 39 -24.66 6.03 22.67
CA TRP A 39 -25.77 6.13 21.73
C TRP A 39 -26.81 7.10 22.28
N TRP A 40 -27.52 7.78 21.38
CA TRP A 40 -28.53 8.79 21.75
C TRP A 40 -29.64 8.26 22.67
N ASN A 41 -29.86 6.94 22.68
CA ASN A 41 -30.86 6.24 23.46
C ASN A 41 -30.30 5.53 24.71
N GLN A 42 -29.08 5.85 25.13
CA GLN A 42 -28.48 5.37 26.37
C GLN A 42 -28.54 6.47 27.43
N ASN A 43 -28.84 6.09 28.68
CA ASN A 43 -28.49 6.93 29.81
C ASN A 43 -26.99 6.77 30.08
N PHE A 44 -26.31 7.87 30.33
CA PHE A 44 -24.90 7.88 30.68
C PHE A 44 -24.62 9.00 31.69
N SER A 45 -23.61 8.79 32.51
CA SER A 45 -23.04 9.74 33.44
C SER A 45 -21.77 10.37 32.86
N ASP A 46 -21.35 11.50 33.42
CA ASP A 46 -20.09 12.14 33.04
C ASP A 46 -18.88 11.19 33.19
N ALA A 47 -18.90 10.33 34.21
CA ALA A 47 -17.84 9.34 34.43
C ALA A 47 -17.77 8.28 33.31
N GLU A 48 -18.92 7.87 32.74
CA GLU A 48 -18.95 6.94 31.61
C GLU A 48 -18.49 7.59 30.31
N VAL A 49 -18.79 8.88 30.12
CA VAL A 49 -18.28 9.66 28.98
C VAL A 49 -16.77 9.81 29.06
N ASP A 50 -16.23 10.13 30.25
CA ASP A 50 -14.79 10.27 30.48
C ASP A 50 -14.05 8.94 30.27
N ALA A 51 -14.61 7.82 30.75
CA ALA A 51 -14.07 6.49 30.49
C ALA A 51 -13.97 6.17 28.98
N ARG A 52 -15.02 6.48 28.20
CA ARG A 52 -15.01 6.30 26.73
C ARG A 52 -14.03 7.24 26.03
N PHE A 53 -13.83 8.46 26.54
CA PHE A 53 -12.80 9.38 26.05
C PHE A 53 -11.39 8.80 26.24
N HIS A 54 -11.13 8.15 27.37
CA HIS A 54 -9.88 7.42 27.59
C HIS A 54 -9.70 6.26 26.59
N GLU A 55 -10.75 5.49 26.30
CA GLU A 55 -10.71 4.46 25.25
C GLU A 55 -10.38 5.06 23.87
N ALA A 56 -11.01 6.17 23.51
CA ALA A 56 -10.73 6.88 22.26
C ALA A 56 -9.28 7.38 22.19
N THR A 57 -8.76 7.89 23.30
CA THR A 57 -7.36 8.34 23.41
C THR A 57 -6.38 7.19 23.19
N LEU A 58 -6.64 6.03 23.81
CA LEU A 58 -5.82 4.84 23.64
C LEU A 58 -5.87 4.32 22.20
N LEU A 59 -7.06 4.26 21.61
CA LEU A 59 -7.25 3.89 20.20
C LEU A 59 -6.38 4.77 19.29
N THR A 60 -6.56 6.09 19.38
CA THR A 60 -5.89 7.07 18.52
C THR A 60 -4.37 7.07 18.76
N GLY A 61 -3.95 7.02 20.02
CA GLY A 61 -2.54 7.01 20.41
C GLY A 61 -1.81 5.74 19.96
N SER A 62 -2.47 4.58 20.02
CA SER A 62 -1.90 3.31 19.54
C SER A 62 -1.70 3.31 18.02
N GLU A 63 -2.66 3.87 17.27
CA GLU A 63 -2.58 3.97 15.82
C GLU A 63 -1.45 4.91 15.37
N LEU A 64 -1.35 6.09 15.99
CA LEU A 64 -0.26 7.04 15.74
C LEU A 64 1.11 6.41 16.04
N THR A 65 1.24 5.78 17.20
CA THR A 65 2.49 5.14 17.62
C THR A 65 2.89 4.03 16.66
N SER A 66 1.95 3.18 16.27
CA SER A 66 2.17 2.11 15.29
C SER A 66 2.64 2.68 13.95
N ARG A 67 2.01 3.76 13.46
CA ARG A 67 2.40 4.41 12.20
C ARG A 67 3.80 4.99 12.26
N ILE A 68 4.16 5.72 13.32
CA ILE A 68 5.50 6.30 13.49
C ILE A 68 6.55 5.19 13.53
N ARG A 69 6.29 4.12 14.29
CA ARG A 69 7.18 2.96 14.36
C ARG A 69 7.35 2.30 13.00
N PHE A 70 6.26 2.09 12.26
CA PHE A 70 6.34 1.54 10.91
C PHE A 70 7.19 2.43 9.99
N LEU A 71 6.95 3.75 9.99
CA LEU A 71 7.69 4.69 9.15
C LEU A 71 9.19 4.68 9.48
N GLY A 72 9.56 4.76 10.77
CA GLY A 72 10.96 4.85 11.19
C GLY A 72 11.71 3.51 11.16
N LEU A 73 11.04 2.41 11.52
CA LEU A 73 11.69 1.11 11.73
C LEU A 73 11.54 0.15 10.54
N SER A 74 10.58 0.39 9.65
CA SER A 74 10.31 -0.50 8.50
C SER A 74 10.41 0.23 7.16
N TRP A 75 9.61 1.28 6.94
CA TRP A 75 9.55 1.97 5.65
C TRP A 75 10.85 2.73 5.36
N LEU A 76 11.36 3.55 6.28
CA LEU A 76 12.53 4.40 6.03
C LEU A 76 13.81 3.59 5.75
N PRO A 77 14.15 2.54 6.51
CA PRO A 77 15.32 1.71 6.22
C PRO A 77 15.29 1.04 4.84
N ALA A 78 14.09 0.73 4.33
CA ALA A 78 13.92 0.10 3.03
C ALA A 78 14.45 0.95 1.87
N ARG A 79 14.52 2.29 2.05
CA ARG A 79 15.11 3.20 1.04
C ARG A 79 16.52 2.79 0.66
N ALA A 80 17.36 2.45 1.64
CA ALA A 80 18.75 2.07 1.39
C ALA A 80 18.84 0.79 0.55
N ILE A 81 17.96 -0.18 0.79
CA ILE A 81 17.89 -1.44 0.05
C ILE A 81 17.49 -1.18 -1.41
N VAL A 82 16.43 -0.39 -1.63
CA VAL A 82 15.95 -0.08 -2.97
C VAL A 82 16.97 0.74 -3.76
N SER A 83 17.59 1.76 -3.15
CA SER A 83 18.65 2.55 -3.80
C SER A 83 19.86 1.69 -4.17
N ALA A 84 20.32 0.82 -3.25
CA ALA A 84 21.45 -0.06 -3.52
C ALA A 84 21.15 -1.03 -4.67
N ALA A 85 19.99 -1.70 -4.64
CA ALA A 85 19.57 -2.58 -5.72
C ALA A 85 19.50 -1.84 -7.05
N PHE A 86 18.96 -0.61 -7.06
CA PHE A 86 18.84 0.21 -8.26
C PHE A 86 20.21 0.56 -8.84
N ASP A 87 21.14 1.02 -8.00
CA ASP A 87 22.46 1.48 -8.42
C ASP A 87 23.36 0.31 -8.92
N THR A 88 23.09 -0.93 -8.51
CA THR A 88 23.88 -2.12 -8.93
C THR A 88 23.24 -2.96 -10.04
N SER A 89 21.98 -2.69 -10.40
CA SER A 89 21.23 -3.52 -11.35
C SER A 89 21.44 -3.10 -12.81
N ASP A 90 21.22 -4.03 -13.73
CA ASP A 90 21.06 -3.70 -15.15
C ASP A 90 19.66 -3.12 -15.41
N LEU A 91 19.58 -1.79 -15.43
CA LEU A 91 18.35 -1.04 -15.64
C LEU A 91 17.77 -1.21 -17.06
N ALA A 92 18.56 -1.69 -18.04
CA ALA A 92 18.06 -1.94 -19.40
C ALA A 92 16.99 -3.05 -19.43
N SER A 93 17.05 -3.99 -18.48
CA SER A 93 16.03 -5.02 -18.30
C SER A 93 14.67 -4.45 -17.86
N ARG A 94 14.66 -3.24 -17.29
CA ARG A 94 13.52 -2.60 -16.62
C ARG A 94 12.89 -3.49 -15.54
N ILE A 95 13.69 -4.38 -14.96
CA ILE A 95 13.34 -5.27 -13.86
C ILE A 95 14.30 -4.98 -12.72
N LEU A 96 13.77 -4.79 -11.52
CA LEU A 96 14.58 -4.60 -10.33
C LEU A 96 14.37 -5.76 -9.36
N VAL A 97 15.48 -6.35 -8.90
CA VAL A 97 15.48 -7.50 -7.99
C VAL A 97 15.88 -7.03 -6.60
N LEU A 98 15.10 -7.39 -5.59
CA LEU A 98 15.45 -7.22 -4.18
C LEU A 98 15.70 -8.60 -3.58
N GLU A 99 16.82 -8.76 -2.90
CA GLU A 99 17.19 -10.00 -2.21
C GLU A 99 16.34 -10.26 -0.95
N GLN A 100 15.52 -9.28 -0.56
CA GLN A 100 14.57 -9.39 0.55
C GLN A 100 13.31 -8.57 0.27
N ALA A 101 12.18 -9.02 0.81
CA ALA A 101 10.97 -8.22 0.80
C ALA A 101 11.13 -6.97 1.68
N CYS A 102 10.77 -5.80 1.15
CA CYS A 102 10.69 -4.57 1.90
C CYS A 102 9.67 -3.60 1.27
N PRO A 103 9.21 -2.56 1.99
CA PRO A 103 8.46 -1.47 1.37
C PRO A 103 9.29 -0.81 0.26
N TRP A 104 8.85 -0.90 -1.01
CA TRP A 104 9.67 -0.43 -2.14
C TRP A 104 8.99 0.60 -3.05
N LYS A 105 7.64 0.64 -3.10
CA LYS A 105 6.88 1.38 -4.13
C LYS A 105 7.22 2.86 -4.20
N GLU A 106 7.09 3.57 -3.09
CA GLU A 106 7.39 5.00 -3.02
C GLU A 106 8.88 5.27 -3.22
N HIS A 107 9.74 4.48 -2.59
CA HIS A 107 11.20 4.62 -2.72
C HIS A 107 11.68 4.43 -4.15
N LEU A 108 11.12 3.47 -4.90
CA LEU A 108 11.47 3.26 -6.31
C LEU A 108 11.15 4.50 -7.14
N MET A 109 9.95 5.06 -6.97
CA MET A 109 9.52 6.27 -7.70
C MET A 109 10.40 7.47 -7.35
N ASP A 110 10.78 7.60 -6.07
CA ASP A 110 11.70 8.63 -5.62
C ASP A 110 13.10 8.45 -6.22
N VAL A 111 13.64 7.23 -6.20
CA VAL A 111 14.95 6.90 -6.78
C VAL A 111 14.97 7.16 -8.29
N GLU A 112 13.96 6.72 -9.05
CA GLU A 112 13.86 7.00 -10.49
C GLU A 112 13.88 8.50 -10.78
N ARG A 113 13.12 9.29 -10.01
CA ARG A 113 13.06 10.75 -10.14
C ARG A 113 14.39 11.41 -9.76
N GLU A 114 14.99 11.02 -8.64
CA GLU A 114 16.27 11.54 -8.15
C GLU A 114 17.43 11.21 -9.10
N ARG A 115 17.38 10.04 -9.74
CA ARG A 115 18.38 9.59 -10.73
C ARG A 115 18.10 10.10 -12.14
N GLY A 116 17.02 10.85 -12.35
CA GLY A 116 16.68 11.45 -13.65
C GLY A 116 16.33 10.43 -14.72
N ILE A 117 15.73 9.30 -14.33
CA ILE A 117 15.34 8.24 -15.26
C ILE A 117 14.16 8.73 -16.10
N PRO A 118 14.24 8.69 -17.44
CA PRO A 118 13.11 9.04 -18.29
C PRO A 118 11.99 8.00 -18.15
N GLU A 119 10.75 8.37 -18.47
CA GLU A 119 9.59 7.50 -18.29
C GLU A 119 9.70 6.16 -19.05
N GLU A 120 10.35 6.18 -20.22
CA GLU A 120 10.63 4.99 -21.03
C GLU A 120 11.67 4.07 -20.39
N GLY A 121 12.49 4.59 -19.48
CA GLY A 121 13.50 3.85 -18.71
C GLY A 121 12.99 3.34 -17.35
N ASN A 122 11.82 3.78 -16.90
CA ASN A 122 11.26 3.39 -15.61
C ASN A 122 11.11 1.87 -15.46
N ILE A 123 11.35 1.36 -14.26
CA ILE A 123 11.21 -0.05 -13.91
C ILE A 123 9.75 -0.48 -14.08
N LEU A 124 9.56 -1.65 -14.69
CA LEU A 124 8.25 -2.23 -14.99
C LEU A 124 7.83 -3.30 -13.97
N TYR A 125 8.80 -4.06 -13.47
CA TYR A 125 8.56 -5.17 -12.57
C TYR A 125 9.56 -5.20 -11.42
N MET A 126 9.07 -5.57 -10.24
CA MET A 126 9.86 -5.87 -9.05
C MET A 126 9.87 -7.38 -8.81
N LEU A 127 11.05 -7.94 -8.54
CA LEU A 127 11.23 -9.31 -8.08
C LEU A 127 11.75 -9.30 -6.65
N TYR A 128 11.18 -10.14 -5.79
CA TYR A 128 11.65 -10.31 -4.42
C TYR A 128 11.18 -11.65 -3.85
N PRO A 129 11.89 -12.24 -2.88
CA PRO A 129 11.43 -13.45 -2.23
C PRO A 129 10.16 -13.18 -1.43
N ASP A 130 9.28 -14.18 -1.36
CA ASP A 130 8.16 -14.16 -0.43
C ASP A 130 8.63 -14.10 1.03
N GLU A 131 7.75 -13.69 1.95
CA GLU A 131 8.06 -13.53 3.37
C GLU A 131 8.61 -14.82 4.02
N THR A 132 8.24 -15.98 3.46
CA THR A 132 8.69 -17.30 3.94
C THR A 132 9.93 -17.84 3.21
N GLY A 133 10.41 -17.16 2.16
CA GLY A 133 11.56 -17.57 1.35
C GLY A 133 11.33 -18.79 0.44
N GLY A 134 10.15 -19.42 0.49
CA GLY A 134 9.85 -20.63 -0.31
C GLY A 134 9.47 -20.36 -1.77
N SER A 135 9.26 -19.10 -2.15
CA SER A 135 8.85 -18.70 -3.50
C SER A 135 9.29 -17.27 -3.81
N TRP A 136 9.24 -16.89 -5.09
CA TRP A 136 9.52 -15.52 -5.55
C TRP A 136 8.24 -14.83 -5.98
N ARG A 137 8.15 -13.52 -5.71
CA ARG A 137 7.07 -12.66 -6.18
C ARG A 137 7.55 -11.81 -7.33
N VAL A 138 6.70 -11.70 -8.35
CA VAL A 138 6.79 -10.69 -9.41
C VAL A 138 5.65 -9.71 -9.16
N GLN A 139 5.96 -8.42 -9.04
CA GLN A 139 4.96 -7.37 -8.87
C GLN A 139 5.12 -6.30 -9.94
N CYS A 140 4.04 -5.99 -10.64
CA CYS A 140 3.98 -4.86 -11.58
C CYS A 140 4.13 -3.54 -10.83
N VAL A 141 4.93 -2.63 -11.39
CA VAL A 141 5.07 -1.28 -10.85
C VAL A 141 3.90 -0.41 -11.33
N GLY A 142 3.22 0.24 -10.40
CA GLY A 142 2.13 1.18 -10.68
C GLY A 142 2.63 2.43 -11.41
N LYS A 143 1.77 3.07 -12.21
CA LYS A 143 2.07 4.40 -12.77
C LYS A 143 2.22 5.44 -11.66
N ASN A 144 1.45 5.29 -10.59
CA ASN A 144 1.36 6.21 -9.45
C ASN A 144 1.43 5.40 -8.15
N SER A 145 1.90 5.99 -7.05
CA SER A 145 2.10 5.31 -5.76
C SER A 145 0.82 4.74 -5.14
N GLY A 146 -0.35 5.28 -5.48
CA GLY A 146 -1.67 4.86 -4.95
C GLY A 146 -2.68 4.39 -5.99
N GLY A 147 -2.29 4.27 -7.26
CA GLY A 147 -3.20 3.84 -8.34
C GLY A 147 -3.21 2.33 -8.56
N PHE A 148 -4.28 1.81 -9.17
CA PHE A 148 -4.40 0.40 -9.58
C PHE A 148 -3.86 0.14 -11.00
N GLU A 149 -3.46 1.19 -11.71
CA GLU A 149 -2.90 1.07 -13.06
C GLU A 149 -1.41 0.75 -13.02
N ASN A 150 -1.03 -0.36 -13.64
CA ASN A 150 0.36 -0.75 -13.83
C ASN A 150 1.00 0.01 -15.01
N ARG A 151 2.31 0.24 -14.94
CA ARG A 151 3.13 0.68 -16.08
C ARG A 151 3.09 -0.37 -17.20
N LYS A 152 3.19 -1.65 -16.80
CA LYS A 152 2.99 -2.82 -17.67
C LYS A 152 2.45 -3.99 -16.84
N SER A 153 1.21 -4.40 -17.13
CA SER A 153 0.60 -5.56 -16.49
C SER A 153 1.17 -6.87 -17.05
N LEU A 154 1.10 -7.93 -16.24
CA LEU A 154 1.35 -9.30 -16.73
C LEU A 154 0.39 -9.67 -17.87
N PRO A 155 0.78 -10.60 -18.76
CA PRO A 155 -0.04 -11.06 -19.86
C PRO A 155 -1.45 -11.44 -19.39
N GLU A 156 -2.47 -10.98 -20.12
CA GLU A 156 -3.86 -11.23 -19.75
C GLU A 156 -4.18 -12.73 -19.68
N SER A 157 -3.58 -13.52 -20.58
CA SER A 157 -3.70 -14.98 -20.60
C SER A 157 -3.17 -15.69 -19.34
N TRP A 158 -2.38 -15.01 -18.50
CA TRP A 158 -1.85 -15.60 -17.26
C TRP A 158 -2.76 -15.32 -16.07
N ARG A 159 -3.59 -14.28 -16.12
CA ARG A 159 -4.32 -13.75 -14.97
C ARG A 159 -5.38 -14.74 -14.48
N GLY A 160 -5.45 -14.94 -13.17
CA GLY A 160 -6.39 -15.87 -12.55
C GLY A 160 -6.01 -17.35 -12.64
N HIS A 161 -4.94 -17.69 -13.35
CA HIS A 161 -4.43 -19.05 -13.43
C HIS A 161 -3.40 -19.37 -12.32
N ARG A 162 -3.28 -20.66 -12.00
CA ARG A 162 -2.46 -21.19 -10.91
C ARG A 162 -1.71 -22.44 -11.36
N ASP A 163 -0.66 -22.77 -10.60
CA ASP A 163 0.03 -24.07 -10.63
C ASP A 163 0.39 -24.54 -12.05
N ASP A 164 0.13 -25.81 -12.39
CA ASP A 164 0.48 -26.40 -13.68
C ASP A 164 -0.16 -25.66 -14.87
N THR A 165 -1.43 -25.25 -14.75
CA THR A 165 -2.12 -24.48 -15.80
C THR A 165 -1.40 -23.18 -16.11
N LEU A 166 -0.97 -22.44 -15.09
CA LEU A 166 -0.20 -21.22 -15.27
C LEU A 166 1.19 -21.53 -15.86
N SER A 167 1.83 -22.60 -15.41
CA SER A 167 3.13 -23.02 -15.91
C SER A 167 3.08 -23.38 -17.40
N GLU A 168 2.01 -24.06 -17.82
CA GLU A 168 1.76 -24.43 -19.22
C GLU A 168 1.48 -23.23 -20.13
N ILE A 169 0.67 -22.27 -19.68
CA ILE A 169 0.30 -21.10 -20.49
C ILE A 169 1.48 -20.11 -20.56
N SER A 170 2.20 -19.92 -19.46
CA SER A 170 3.36 -19.02 -19.40
C SER A 170 4.63 -19.62 -20.02
N LYS A 171 4.69 -20.95 -20.16
CA LYS A 171 5.89 -21.71 -20.53
C LYS A 171 7.02 -21.56 -19.50
N ILE A 172 6.68 -21.25 -18.25
CA ILE A 172 7.60 -21.13 -17.12
C ILE A 172 7.24 -22.20 -16.10
N PRO A 173 8.13 -23.16 -15.80
CA PRO A 173 7.82 -24.22 -14.83
C PRO A 173 7.76 -23.68 -13.39
N GLY A 174 6.92 -24.30 -12.56
CA GLY A 174 6.87 -24.04 -11.11
C GLY A 174 6.15 -22.75 -10.73
N CYS A 175 5.28 -22.23 -11.59
CA CYS A 175 4.47 -21.06 -11.26
C CYS A 175 3.40 -21.40 -10.20
N VAL A 176 3.14 -20.46 -9.28
CA VAL A 176 2.16 -20.64 -8.20
C VAL A 176 0.81 -20.01 -8.55
N PHE A 177 0.79 -18.70 -8.87
CA PHE A 177 -0.44 -17.95 -9.13
C PHE A 177 -0.17 -16.57 -9.73
N VAL A 178 -1.10 -16.06 -10.56
CA VAL A 178 -1.20 -14.64 -10.96
C VAL A 178 -2.58 -14.09 -10.58
N HIS A 179 -2.63 -12.93 -9.93
CA HIS A 179 -3.88 -12.28 -9.55
C HIS A 179 -4.77 -11.95 -10.77
N ALA A 180 -6.09 -12.01 -10.63
CA ALA A 180 -7.02 -11.77 -11.74
C ALA A 180 -6.90 -10.37 -12.36
N SER A 181 -6.46 -9.37 -11.57
CA SER A 181 -6.19 -8.01 -12.06
C SER A 181 -4.89 -7.86 -12.87
N GLY A 182 -4.03 -8.89 -12.84
CA GLY A 182 -2.64 -8.79 -13.32
C GLY A 182 -1.70 -8.22 -12.27
#